data_AF-E9T550-F1
#
_entry.id   AF-E9T550-F1
#
_cell.length_a   1.000
_cell.length_b   1.000
_cell.length_c   1.000
_cell.angle_alpha   90.00
_cell.angle_beta   90.00
_cell.angle_gamma   90.00
#
_symmetry.space_group_name_H-M   'P 1'
#
loop_
_entity.id
_entity.type
_entity.pdbx_description
1 polymer ?
#
loop_
_entity_poly.entity_id
_entity_poly.type
_entity_poly.pdbx_seq_one_letter_code
_entity_poly.pdbx_strand_id
1 'polypeptide(L)'
;MVTESVDSKQGLYVFEDLTDEEIAREAEFYGDLTGSVRDLVELALSTESDDDDIRQAREHLEAAKALLSKRTRPQPYGVRWNAAGNRRAWGNAVVGLRNAVAPPLRIQREPDGRVWADVELGMQYEGPAGLTHGGISALLLDQVLGEAAEHGGAPGMTGTLTLRYRKPTPLGKLHLEACVDRIEGVKTFVTGHLAGPDGVCVEAEGVFILPRWARAADGSSALPVPGPA
;
A
#
# COMPACT_ATOMS: atom_id res chain seq x y z
N MET A 1 23.44 18.03 -7.81
CA MET A 1 22.32 17.75 -6.88
C MET A 1 21.25 18.77 -7.15
N VAL A 2 20.29 18.45 -8.01
CA VAL A 2 19.13 19.31 -8.25
C VAL A 2 18.17 19.06 -7.09
N THR A 3 17.98 20.07 -6.26
CA THR A 3 16.86 20.14 -5.32
C THR A 3 15.59 20.17 -6.15
N GLU A 4 14.92 19.03 -6.33
CA GLU A 4 13.55 19.03 -6.81
C GLU A 4 12.70 19.84 -5.83
N SER A 5 12.13 20.94 -6.32
CA SER A 5 11.24 21.84 -5.58
C SER A 5 10.09 21.05 -4.94
N VAL A 6 9.58 21.56 -3.82
CA VAL A 6 8.32 21.13 -3.19
C VAL A 6 7.15 21.14 -4.20
N ASP A 7 7.24 21.92 -5.29
CA ASP A 7 6.28 21.92 -6.42
C ASP A 7 6.19 20.58 -7.16
N SER A 8 7.29 19.82 -7.25
CA SER A 8 7.30 18.51 -7.93
C SER A 8 6.42 17.47 -7.22
N LYS A 9 6.27 17.60 -5.90
CA LYS A 9 5.46 16.69 -5.09
C LYS A 9 3.97 17.03 -5.17
N GLN A 10 3.60 18.30 -5.36
CA GLN A 10 2.20 18.69 -5.55
C GLN A 10 1.60 18.11 -6.83
N GLY A 11 2.39 17.94 -7.90
CA GLY A 11 1.94 17.32 -9.14
C GLY A 11 1.50 15.85 -9.03
N LEU A 12 1.84 15.17 -7.93
CA LEU A 12 1.41 13.80 -7.64
C LEU A 12 0.17 13.73 -6.73
N TYR A 13 -0.36 14.87 -6.30
CA TYR A 13 -1.67 14.97 -5.64
C TYR A 13 -2.64 15.55 -6.66
N VAL A 14 -3.47 14.71 -7.26
CA VAL A 14 -4.23 15.06 -8.46
C VAL A 14 -5.73 15.06 -8.15
N PHE A 15 -6.42 16.15 -8.48
CA PHE A 15 -7.88 16.17 -8.54
C PHE A 15 -8.33 15.76 -9.95
N GLU A 16 -9.28 14.83 -10.04
CA GLU A 16 -9.86 14.35 -11.29
C GLU A 16 -11.38 14.44 -11.23
N ASP A 17 -11.99 14.87 -12.33
CA ASP A 17 -13.44 14.93 -12.49
C ASP A 17 -13.99 13.55 -12.92
N LEU A 18 -13.74 12.53 -12.11
CA LEU A 18 -14.29 11.19 -12.29
C LEU A 18 -15.45 10.96 -11.31
N THR A 19 -16.55 10.44 -11.82
CA THR A 19 -17.66 9.98 -11.00
C THR A 19 -17.31 8.71 -10.23
N ASP A 20 -18.07 8.42 -9.17
CA ASP A 20 -17.87 7.20 -8.38
C ASP A 20 -18.13 5.93 -9.20
N GLU A 21 -19.06 5.98 -10.15
CA GLU A 21 -19.33 4.89 -11.09
C GLU A 21 -18.15 4.63 -12.03
N GLU A 22 -17.54 5.70 -12.57
CA GLU A 22 -16.34 5.57 -13.41
C GLU A 22 -15.16 5.02 -12.62
N ILE A 23 -14.98 5.46 -11.37
CA ILE A 23 -13.94 4.95 -10.47
C ILE A 23 -14.16 3.46 -10.18
N ALA A 24 -15.39 3.05 -9.89
CA ALA A 24 -15.73 1.65 -9.64
C ALA A 24 -15.42 0.78 -10.86
N ARG A 25 -15.82 1.24 -12.06
CA ARG A 25 -15.50 0.55 -13.33
C ARG A 25 -13.99 0.45 -13.58
N GLU A 26 -13.24 1.52 -13.30
CA GLU A 26 -11.78 1.46 -13.40
C GLU A 26 -11.16 0.50 -12.36
N ALA A 27 -11.69 0.48 -11.15
CA ALA A 27 -11.21 -0.39 -10.08
C ALA A 27 -11.38 -1.87 -10.46
N GLU A 28 -12.54 -2.24 -11.02
CA GLU A 28 -12.79 -3.59 -11.55
C GLU A 28 -11.81 -3.90 -12.70
N PHE A 29 -11.82 -3.09 -13.75
CA PHE A 29 -11.05 -3.38 -14.97
C PHE A 29 -9.53 -3.47 -14.73
N TYR A 30 -8.96 -2.51 -14.00
CA TYR A 30 -7.52 -2.53 -13.71
C TYR A 30 -7.17 -3.43 -12.52
N GLY A 31 -8.12 -3.71 -11.64
CA GLY A 31 -7.98 -4.68 -10.56
C GLY A 31 -7.80 -6.08 -11.11
N ASP A 32 -8.65 -6.50 -12.06
CA ASP A 32 -8.57 -7.81 -12.70
C ASP A 32 -7.25 -8.03 -13.45
N LEU A 33 -6.84 -7.02 -14.23
CA LEU A 33 -5.54 -7.04 -14.91
C LEU A 33 -4.39 -7.19 -13.89
N THR A 34 -4.41 -6.42 -12.80
CA THR A 34 -3.36 -6.46 -11.78
C THR A 34 -3.37 -7.78 -11.00
N GLY A 35 -4.56 -8.35 -10.77
CA GLY A 35 -4.75 -9.70 -10.21
C GLY A 35 -4.06 -10.75 -11.07
N SER A 36 -4.35 -10.74 -12.37
CA SER A 36 -3.76 -11.68 -13.33
C SER A 36 -2.24 -11.58 -13.38
N VAL A 37 -1.68 -10.37 -13.31
CA VAL A 37 -0.22 -10.17 -13.24
C VAL A 37 0.36 -10.72 -11.93
N ARG A 38 -0.34 -10.52 -10.80
CA ARG A 38 0.11 -11.05 -9.50
C ARG A 38 0.12 -12.58 -9.48
N ASP A 39 -0.90 -13.22 -10.03
CA ASP A 39 -0.97 -14.68 -10.16
C ASP A 39 0.19 -15.22 -11.00
N LEU A 40 0.55 -14.51 -12.08
CA LEU A 40 1.71 -14.85 -12.91
C LEU A 40 3.05 -14.68 -12.19
N VAL A 41 3.19 -13.70 -11.29
CA VAL A 41 4.39 -13.53 -10.46
C VAL A 41 4.58 -14.74 -9.54
N GLU A 42 3.49 -15.22 -8.94
CA GLU A 42 3.53 -16.44 -8.13
C GLU A 42 3.83 -17.66 -9.01
N LEU A 43 3.10 -17.88 -10.11
CA LEU A 43 3.36 -19.02 -11.00
C LEU A 43 4.77 -19.07 -11.58
N ALA A 44 5.40 -17.91 -11.82
CA ALA A 44 6.78 -17.85 -12.30
C ALA A 44 7.81 -18.44 -11.31
N LEU A 45 7.46 -18.56 -10.03
CA LEU A 45 8.30 -19.17 -9.00
C LEU A 45 8.06 -20.69 -8.85
N SER A 46 6.86 -21.19 -9.16
CA SER A 46 6.46 -22.57 -8.88
C SER A 46 6.26 -23.45 -10.11
N THR A 47 6.22 -22.87 -11.31
CA THR A 47 5.95 -23.63 -12.53
C THR A 47 7.06 -24.66 -12.82
N GLU A 48 6.64 -25.89 -13.11
CA GLU A 48 7.46 -26.98 -13.64
C GLU A 48 6.95 -27.44 -15.02
N SER A 49 6.20 -26.56 -15.72
CA SER A 49 5.68 -26.82 -17.07
C SER A 49 6.80 -27.11 -18.07
N ASP A 50 6.46 -27.81 -19.15
CA ASP A 50 7.42 -28.19 -20.18
C ASP A 50 7.88 -27.01 -21.08
N ASP A 51 8.90 -27.27 -21.90
CA ASP A 51 9.53 -26.28 -22.78
C ASP A 51 8.56 -25.62 -23.76
N ASP A 52 7.53 -26.34 -24.21
CA ASP A 52 6.57 -25.85 -25.21
C ASP A 52 5.56 -24.90 -24.54
N ASP A 53 5.04 -25.28 -23.38
CA ASP A 53 4.17 -24.44 -22.55
C ASP A 53 4.89 -23.15 -22.12
N ILE A 54 6.14 -23.24 -21.66
CA ILE A 54 6.93 -22.06 -21.26
C ILE A 54 7.17 -21.11 -22.44
N ARG A 55 7.42 -21.64 -23.65
CA ARG A 55 7.58 -20.82 -24.85
C ARG A 55 6.29 -20.09 -25.21
N GLN A 56 5.17 -20.79 -25.22
CA GLN A 56 3.86 -20.21 -25.52
C GLN A 56 3.47 -19.14 -24.48
N ALA A 57 3.68 -19.41 -23.19
CA ALA A 57 3.43 -18.44 -22.13
C ALA A 57 4.23 -17.14 -22.34
N ARG A 58 5.52 -17.24 -22.70
CA ARG A 58 6.36 -16.07 -23.00
C ARG A 58 5.86 -15.27 -24.20
N GLU A 59 5.37 -15.93 -25.25
CA GLU A 59 4.76 -15.27 -26.40
C GLU A 59 3.51 -14.47 -26.00
N HIS A 60 2.66 -15.05 -25.15
CA HIS A 60 1.49 -14.36 -24.61
C HIS A 60 1.86 -13.16 -23.73
N LEU A 61 2.89 -13.29 -22.89
CA LEU A 61 3.39 -12.19 -22.06
C LEU A 61 3.92 -11.03 -22.91
N GLU A 62 4.68 -11.31 -23.97
CA GLU A 62 5.16 -10.25 -24.88
C GLU A 62 4.02 -9.62 -25.68
N ALA A 63 3.01 -10.40 -26.09
CA ALA A 63 1.81 -9.86 -26.73
C ALA A 63 1.02 -8.94 -25.78
N ALA A 64 0.83 -9.35 -24.52
CA ALA A 64 0.19 -8.54 -23.49
C ALA A 64 0.98 -7.25 -23.24
N LYS A 65 2.31 -7.33 -23.11
CA LYS A 65 3.20 -6.18 -22.95
C LYS A 65 3.10 -5.21 -24.14
N ALA A 66 3.04 -5.72 -25.37
CA ALA A 66 2.87 -4.89 -26.56
C ALA A 66 1.51 -4.18 -26.60
N LEU A 67 0.45 -4.79 -26.06
CA LEU A 67 -0.87 -4.15 -25.93
C LEU A 67 -0.87 -3.08 -24.83
N LEU A 68 -0.35 -3.40 -23.65
CA LEU A 68 -0.36 -2.51 -22.49
C LEU A 68 0.59 -1.31 -22.65
N SER A 69 1.66 -1.46 -23.45
CA SER A 69 2.61 -0.37 -23.71
C SER A 69 2.09 0.69 -24.69
N LYS A 70 0.96 0.44 -25.40
CA LYS A 70 0.38 1.41 -26.36
C LYS A 70 0.00 2.73 -25.72
N ARG A 71 -0.39 2.72 -24.45
CA ARG A 71 -0.77 3.92 -23.69
C ARG A 71 -0.36 3.78 -22.23
N THR A 72 0.75 4.42 -21.88
CA THR A 72 1.31 4.43 -20.52
C THR A 72 1.24 5.82 -19.91
N ARG A 73 1.36 5.88 -18.58
CA ARG A 73 1.57 7.14 -17.86
C ARG A 73 3.07 7.38 -17.72
N PRO A 74 3.59 8.59 -18.03
CA PRO A 74 5.00 8.89 -17.91
C PRO A 74 5.43 9.17 -16.46
N GLN A 75 4.47 9.44 -15.57
CA GLN A 75 4.70 9.79 -14.17
C GLN A 75 4.11 8.71 -13.24
N PRO A 76 4.62 8.61 -11.99
CA PRO A 76 4.02 7.77 -10.95
C PRO A 76 2.52 8.04 -10.74
N TYR A 77 1.79 7.06 -10.23
CA TYR A 77 0.33 7.19 -10.04
C TYR A 77 -0.04 8.36 -9.11
N GLY A 78 0.71 8.54 -8.01
CA GLY A 78 0.45 9.56 -7.00
C GLY A 78 -0.69 9.21 -6.05
N VAL A 79 -1.37 10.22 -5.53
CA VAL A 79 -2.65 10.11 -4.82
C VAL A 79 -3.66 10.97 -5.57
N ARG A 80 -4.86 10.43 -5.78
CA ARG A 80 -5.89 11.06 -6.59
C ARG A 80 -7.20 11.21 -5.83
N TRP A 81 -7.93 12.28 -6.10
CA TRP A 81 -9.24 12.55 -5.54
C TRP A 81 -10.25 12.83 -6.64
N ASN A 82 -11.53 12.66 -6.33
CA ASN A 82 -12.61 13.24 -7.12
C ASN A 82 -13.43 14.24 -6.29
N ALA A 83 -14.46 14.81 -6.91
CA ALA A 83 -15.37 15.76 -6.26
C ALA A 83 -16.08 15.19 -5.02
N ALA A 84 -16.33 13.87 -4.98
CA ALA A 84 -16.92 13.20 -3.81
C ALA A 84 -15.92 12.95 -2.67
N GLY A 85 -14.64 13.30 -2.84
CA GLY A 85 -13.59 13.09 -1.84
C GLY A 85 -12.97 11.70 -1.86
N ASN A 86 -13.27 10.85 -2.86
CA ASN A 86 -12.74 9.49 -2.95
C ASN A 86 -11.24 9.49 -3.22
N ARG A 87 -10.45 9.24 -2.18
CA ARG A 87 -8.99 9.14 -2.22
C ARG A 87 -8.55 7.81 -2.82
N ARG A 88 -7.68 7.86 -3.84
CA ARG A 88 -7.13 6.70 -4.55
C ARG A 88 -5.61 6.75 -4.52
N ALA A 89 -4.99 5.75 -3.89
CA ALA A 89 -3.54 5.55 -3.89
C ALA A 89 -3.17 4.26 -4.62
N TRP A 90 -3.72 4.03 -5.82
CA TRP A 90 -3.63 2.73 -6.50
C TRP A 90 -2.22 2.29 -6.91
N GLY A 91 -1.22 3.17 -6.84
CA GLY A 91 0.19 2.82 -7.02
C GLY A 91 0.94 2.44 -5.74
N ASN A 92 0.31 2.55 -4.56
CA ASN A 92 0.94 2.25 -3.27
C ASN A 92 1.44 0.79 -3.22
N ALA A 93 2.54 0.54 -2.50
CA ALA A 93 3.20 -0.77 -2.47
C ALA A 93 2.52 -1.82 -1.56
N VAL A 94 1.47 -1.44 -0.83
CA VAL A 94 0.73 -2.30 0.10
C VAL A 94 -0.76 -2.35 -0.23
N VAL A 95 -1.39 -1.19 -0.45
CA VAL A 95 -2.84 -1.08 -0.72
C VAL A 95 -3.14 -0.71 -2.18
N GLY A 96 -2.13 -0.72 -3.04
CA GLY A 96 -2.25 -0.26 -4.42
C GLY A 96 -2.99 -1.24 -5.32
N LEU A 97 -4.23 -0.89 -5.70
CA LEU A 97 -5.04 -1.67 -6.64
C LEU A 97 -4.34 -1.95 -7.98
N ARG A 98 -3.51 -1.01 -8.46
CA ARG A 98 -2.77 -1.13 -9.73
C ARG A 98 -1.30 -1.52 -9.51
N ASN A 99 -0.95 -2.03 -8.35
CA ASN A 99 0.40 -2.48 -8.04
C ASN A 99 0.40 -3.99 -7.79
N ALA A 100 0.95 -4.77 -8.74
CA ALA A 100 1.01 -6.22 -8.62
C ALA A 100 2.01 -6.69 -7.55
N VAL A 101 2.94 -5.84 -7.12
CA VAL A 101 3.83 -6.14 -5.96
C VAL A 101 3.04 -6.09 -4.66
N ALA A 102 2.02 -5.23 -4.58
CA ALA A 102 1.23 -5.07 -3.37
C ALA A 102 0.47 -6.37 -3.02
N PRO A 103 0.60 -6.88 -1.78
CA PRO A 103 -0.23 -7.97 -1.29
C PRO A 103 -1.71 -7.58 -1.35
N PRO A 104 -2.60 -8.51 -1.77
CA PRO A 104 -4.02 -8.22 -1.78
C PRO A 104 -4.52 -8.15 -0.33
N LEU A 105 -4.76 -6.93 0.16
CA LEU A 105 -5.37 -6.69 1.45
C LEU A 105 -6.34 -5.51 1.40
N ARG A 106 -7.23 -5.43 2.37
CA ARG A 106 -8.14 -4.31 2.57
C ARG A 106 -8.04 -3.82 4.01
N ILE A 107 -7.80 -2.53 4.15
CA ILE A 107 -7.77 -1.87 5.44
C ILE A 107 -9.20 -1.73 5.96
N GLN A 108 -9.41 -2.19 7.19
CA GLN A 108 -10.64 -2.03 7.96
C GLN A 108 -10.39 -1.03 9.08
N ARG A 109 -11.38 -0.20 9.38
CA ARG A 109 -11.27 0.88 10.37
C ARG A 109 -12.44 0.80 11.33
N GLU A 110 -12.14 0.69 12.61
CA GLU A 110 -13.13 0.56 13.67
C GLU A 110 -13.47 1.94 14.28
N PRO A 111 -14.69 2.14 14.81
CA PRO A 111 -15.08 3.40 15.45
C PRO A 111 -14.23 3.80 16.65
N ASP A 112 -13.57 2.84 17.31
CA ASP A 112 -12.70 3.09 18.46
C ASP A 112 -11.24 3.42 18.10
N GLY A 113 -10.96 3.62 16.81
CA GLY A 113 -9.66 4.02 16.31
C GLY A 113 -8.73 2.86 15.95
N ARG A 114 -9.13 1.60 16.20
CA ARG A 114 -8.37 0.44 15.69
C ARG A 114 -8.44 0.39 14.16
N VAL A 115 -7.33 0.02 13.55
CA VAL A 115 -7.21 -0.25 12.11
C VAL A 115 -6.58 -1.61 11.94
N TRP A 116 -7.15 -2.44 11.08
CA TRP A 116 -6.70 -3.81 10.88
C TRP A 116 -6.83 -4.27 9.44
N ALA A 117 -6.14 -5.34 9.10
CA ALA A 117 -6.29 -6.04 7.83
C ALA A 117 -5.92 -7.51 7.96
N ASP A 118 -6.67 -8.36 7.28
CA ASP A 118 -6.23 -9.74 7.00
C ASP A 118 -5.56 -9.79 5.63
N VAL A 119 -4.50 -10.59 5.53
CA VAL A 119 -3.75 -10.81 4.30
C VAL A 119 -3.36 -12.27 4.18
N GLU A 120 -3.30 -12.78 2.95
CA GLU A 120 -2.75 -14.09 2.64
C GLU A 120 -1.47 -13.90 1.80
N LEU A 121 -0.31 -14.19 2.39
CA LEU A 121 0.99 -14.00 1.74
C LEU A 121 1.45 -15.30 1.08
N GLY A 122 1.47 -15.33 -0.25
CA GLY A 122 2.07 -16.40 -1.05
C GLY A 122 3.61 -16.38 -1.06
N MET A 123 4.21 -17.35 -1.74
CA MET A 123 5.66 -17.57 -1.78
C MET A 123 6.47 -16.42 -2.42
N GLN A 124 5.84 -15.57 -3.22
CA GLN A 124 6.42 -14.33 -3.75
C GLN A 124 6.86 -13.35 -2.66
N TYR A 125 6.40 -13.54 -1.41
CA TYR A 125 6.77 -12.75 -0.24
C TYR A 125 7.74 -13.48 0.72
N GLU A 126 8.22 -14.65 0.32
CA GLU A 126 9.15 -15.46 1.10
C GLU A 126 10.51 -14.75 1.29
N GLY A 127 11.12 -14.97 2.46
CA GLY A 127 12.49 -14.56 2.73
C GLY A 127 13.30 -15.76 3.18
N PRO A 128 13.35 -16.08 4.48
CA PRO A 128 13.83 -17.38 4.93
C PRO A 128 12.91 -18.50 4.41
N ALA A 129 13.45 -19.70 4.24
CA ALA A 129 12.69 -20.85 3.75
C ALA A 129 11.38 -21.08 4.55
N GLY A 130 10.25 -21.05 3.85
CA GLY A 130 8.89 -21.22 4.36
C GLY A 130 8.32 -20.03 5.14
N LEU A 131 9.04 -18.90 5.22
CA LEU A 131 8.70 -17.77 6.09
C LEU A 131 8.60 -16.46 5.31
N THR A 132 7.68 -15.60 5.71
CA THR A 132 7.58 -14.24 5.18
C THR A 132 8.88 -13.48 5.43
N HIS A 133 9.36 -12.78 4.41
CA HIS A 133 10.53 -11.91 4.54
C HIS A 133 10.25 -10.80 5.56
N GLY A 134 11.16 -10.57 6.51
CA GLY A 134 10.95 -9.55 7.55
C GLY A 134 10.70 -8.15 7.00
N GLY A 135 11.33 -7.79 5.87
CA GLY A 135 11.06 -6.56 5.14
C GLY A 135 9.62 -6.42 4.60
N ILE A 136 8.94 -7.53 4.29
CA ILE A 136 7.51 -7.50 3.92
C ILE A 136 6.67 -7.25 5.17
N SER A 137 6.97 -7.90 6.30
CA SER A 137 6.31 -7.57 7.58
C SER A 137 6.48 -6.10 7.95
N ALA A 138 7.69 -5.55 7.79
CA ALA A 138 7.97 -4.13 8.01
C ALA A 138 7.15 -3.21 7.11
N LEU A 139 7.08 -3.54 5.81
CA LEU A 139 6.29 -2.80 4.81
C LEU A 139 4.80 -2.78 5.16
N LEU A 140 4.24 -3.93 5.51
CA LEU A 140 2.82 -4.03 5.88
C LEU A 140 2.51 -3.28 7.18
N LEU A 141 3.39 -3.38 8.18
CA LEU A 141 3.24 -2.69 9.45
C LEU A 141 3.36 -1.17 9.30
N ASP A 142 4.29 -0.66 8.50
CA ASP A 142 4.38 0.77 8.22
C ASP A 142 3.05 1.30 7.64
N GLN A 143 2.47 0.58 6.69
CA GLN A 143 1.18 0.95 6.10
C GLN A 143 0.05 0.96 7.13
N VAL A 144 -0.16 -0.12 7.89
CA VAL A 144 -1.31 -0.19 8.82
C VAL A 144 -1.17 0.81 9.97
N LEU A 145 0.05 1.08 10.43
CA LEU A 145 0.32 2.11 11.43
C LEU A 145 0.03 3.52 10.88
N GLY A 146 0.38 3.79 9.61
CA GLY A 146 0.06 5.06 8.94
C GLY A 146 -1.44 5.26 8.76
N GLU A 147 -2.17 4.20 8.40
CA GLU A 147 -3.64 4.20 8.30
C GLU A 147 -4.29 4.44 9.66
N ALA A 148 -3.75 3.88 10.75
CA ALA A 148 -4.22 4.16 12.12
C ALA A 148 -3.98 5.62 12.54
N ALA A 149 -2.82 6.20 12.21
CA ALA A 149 -2.56 7.62 12.45
C ALA A 149 -3.56 8.53 11.69
N GLU A 150 -3.83 8.21 10.42
CA GLU A 150 -4.79 8.95 9.60
C GLU A 150 -6.22 8.82 10.14
N HIS A 151 -6.67 7.60 10.45
CA HIS A 151 -7.99 7.34 11.01
C HIS A 151 -8.19 8.00 12.38
N GLY A 152 -7.14 8.07 13.20
CA GLY A 152 -7.13 8.81 14.46
C GLY A 152 -7.13 10.34 14.31
N GLY A 153 -7.21 10.88 13.09
CA GLY A 153 -7.28 12.32 12.83
C GLY A 153 -5.93 13.06 12.93
N ALA A 154 -4.82 12.32 13.01
CA ALA A 154 -3.47 12.86 13.18
C ALA A 154 -2.49 12.26 12.16
N PRO A 155 -2.73 12.44 10.85
CA PRO A 155 -1.88 11.91 9.78
C PRO A 155 -0.47 12.49 9.83
N GLY A 156 0.49 11.73 9.32
CA GLY A 156 1.87 12.18 9.23
C GLY A 156 2.70 11.29 8.33
N MET A 157 3.91 11.76 8.03
CA MET A 157 4.92 10.95 7.35
C MET A 157 5.65 10.10 8.39
N THR A 158 5.98 8.85 8.07
CA THR A 158 6.81 8.01 8.94
C THR A 158 8.13 8.71 9.25
N GLY A 159 8.35 9.06 10.51
CA GLY A 159 9.61 9.60 11.02
C GLY A 159 10.49 8.52 11.63
N THR A 160 9.90 7.53 12.30
CA THR A 160 10.61 6.38 12.86
C THR A 160 9.70 5.17 12.87
N LEU A 161 10.24 4.00 12.54
CA LEU A 161 9.59 2.70 12.65
C LEU A 161 10.50 1.76 13.44
N THR A 162 10.02 1.25 14.56
CA THR A 162 10.71 0.27 15.40
C THR A 162 9.96 -1.05 15.34
N LEU A 163 10.67 -2.14 15.05
CA LEU A 163 10.10 -3.48 14.91
C LEU A 163 10.78 -4.45 15.87
N ARG A 164 10.00 -5.35 16.46
CA ARG A 164 10.50 -6.49 17.25
C ARG A 164 9.96 -7.78 16.66
N TYR A 165 10.83 -8.54 16.00
CA TYR A 165 10.53 -9.87 15.49
C TYR A 165 10.61 -10.88 16.64
N ARG A 166 9.45 -11.31 17.14
CA ARG A 166 9.30 -12.19 18.30
C ARG A 166 9.33 -13.66 17.92
N LYS A 167 8.70 -14.00 16.80
CA LYS A 167 8.57 -15.37 16.28
C LYS A 167 8.74 -15.36 14.75
N PRO A 168 9.08 -16.52 14.14
CA PRO A 168 8.96 -16.68 12.70
C PRO A 168 7.56 -16.30 12.20
N THR A 169 7.49 -15.59 11.09
CA THR A 169 6.22 -15.26 10.42
C THR A 169 6.00 -16.26 9.29
N PRO A 170 5.00 -17.16 9.38
CA PRO A 170 4.72 -18.12 8.30
C PRO A 170 4.15 -17.42 7.08
N LEU A 171 4.32 -18.02 5.91
CA LEU A 171 3.49 -17.71 4.73
C LEU A 171 2.01 -18.09 5.00
N GLY A 172 1.10 -17.58 4.16
CA GLY A 172 -0.34 -17.80 4.29
C GLY A 172 -1.05 -16.70 5.07
N LYS A 173 -2.08 -17.08 5.82
CA LYS A 173 -3.00 -16.14 6.49
C LYS A 173 -2.36 -15.46 7.68
N LEU A 174 -2.37 -14.13 7.66
CA LEU A 174 -1.83 -13.26 8.70
C LEU A 174 -2.82 -12.14 9.02
N HIS A 175 -2.75 -11.66 10.24
CA HIS A 175 -3.54 -10.54 10.75
C HIS A 175 -2.64 -9.37 11.12
N LEU A 176 -3.01 -8.16 10.70
CA LEU A 176 -2.38 -6.91 11.09
C LEU A 176 -3.35 -6.06 11.88
N GLU A 177 -2.89 -5.45 12.97
CA GLU A 177 -3.68 -4.50 13.75
C GLU A 177 -2.80 -3.36 14.26
N ALA A 178 -3.33 -2.14 14.28
CA ALA A 178 -2.69 -0.98 14.87
C ALA A 178 -3.70 0.00 15.49
N CYS A 179 -3.24 0.78 16.45
CA CYS A 179 -4.00 1.87 17.07
C CYS A 179 -3.06 3.00 17.52
N VAL A 180 -3.61 4.22 17.58
CA VAL A 180 -2.89 5.38 18.14
C VAL A 180 -2.70 5.16 19.64
N ASP A 181 -1.46 5.22 20.10
CA ASP A 181 -1.12 5.20 21.53
C ASP A 181 -1.28 6.61 22.13
N ARG A 182 -0.64 7.61 21.51
CA ARG A 182 -0.70 9.00 21.95
C ARG A 182 -0.32 10.00 20.87
N ILE A 183 -0.66 11.25 21.09
CA ILE A 183 -0.31 12.38 20.22
C ILE A 183 0.42 13.44 21.05
N GLU A 184 1.59 13.88 20.57
CA GLU A 184 2.40 14.93 21.20
C GLU A 184 2.77 15.99 20.17
N GLY A 185 2.01 17.08 20.14
CA GLY A 185 2.21 18.18 19.20
C GLY A 185 2.07 17.71 17.75
N VAL A 186 3.19 17.66 17.03
CA VAL A 186 3.24 17.27 15.60
C VAL A 186 3.58 15.80 15.38
N LYS A 187 3.67 15.01 16.47
CA LYS A 187 4.03 13.59 16.45
C LYS A 187 2.83 12.75 16.87
N THR A 188 2.52 11.74 16.08
CA THR A 188 1.55 10.69 16.40
C THR A 188 2.32 9.40 16.65
N PHE A 189 2.15 8.83 17.84
CA PHE A 189 2.74 7.56 18.22
C PHE A 189 1.69 6.47 18.04
N VAL A 190 2.02 5.46 17.24
CA VAL A 190 1.13 4.35 16.90
C VAL A 190 1.80 3.06 17.27
N THR A 191 1.04 2.13 17.82
CA THR A 191 1.49 0.76 18.09
C THR A 191 0.70 -0.21 17.26
N GLY A 192 1.30 -1.35 16.92
CA GLY A 192 0.61 -2.39 16.18
C GLY A 192 1.40 -3.68 16.15
N HIS A 193 0.83 -4.69 15.50
CA HIS A 193 1.45 -5.99 15.39
C HIS A 193 1.00 -6.75 14.14
N LEU A 194 1.80 -7.74 13.77
CA LEU A 194 1.48 -8.75 12.78
C LEU A 194 1.47 -10.12 13.48
N ALA A 195 0.37 -10.83 13.35
CA ALA A 195 0.14 -12.14 13.95
C ALA A 195 -0.07 -13.23 12.89
N GLY A 196 0.50 -14.39 13.13
CA GLY A 196 0.16 -15.63 12.45
C GLY A 196 -0.76 -16.51 13.29
N PRO A 197 -1.00 -17.77 12.88
CA PRO A 197 -1.86 -18.71 13.59
C PRO A 197 -1.47 -18.94 15.06
N ASP A 198 -0.17 -18.86 15.36
CA ASP A 198 0.39 -19.09 16.71
C ASP A 198 0.59 -17.78 17.51
N GLY A 199 -0.07 -16.70 17.10
CA GLY A 199 -0.07 -15.39 17.75
C GLY A 199 0.93 -14.40 17.15
N VAL A 200 1.29 -13.38 17.92
CA VAL A 200 2.11 -12.25 17.46
C VAL A 200 3.50 -12.71 17.02
N CYS A 201 3.84 -12.41 15.76
CA CYS A 201 5.15 -12.65 15.17
C CYS A 201 6.02 -11.39 15.22
N VAL A 202 5.44 -10.22 14.93
CA VAL A 202 6.16 -8.94 14.89
C VAL A 202 5.36 -7.86 15.61
N GLU A 203 5.99 -7.14 16.51
CA GLU A 203 5.45 -5.93 17.14
C GLU A 203 6.05 -4.68 16.47
N ALA A 204 5.27 -3.60 16.39
CA ALA A 204 5.67 -2.35 15.77
C ALA A 204 5.31 -1.13 16.63
N GLU A 205 6.22 -0.16 16.64
CA GLU A 205 5.99 1.19 17.13
C GLU A 205 6.39 2.19 16.04
N GLY A 206 5.48 3.09 15.67
CA GLY A 206 5.69 4.10 14.65
C GLY A 206 5.54 5.51 15.21
N VAL A 207 6.41 6.41 14.77
CA VAL A 207 6.30 7.86 15.03
C VAL A 207 6.02 8.54 13.70
N PHE A 208 4.81 9.06 13.53
CA PHE A 208 4.37 9.80 12.35
C PHE A 208 4.45 11.29 12.63
N ILE A 209 4.99 12.04 11.69
CA ILE A 209 5.26 13.46 11.85
C ILE A 209 4.46 14.23 10.80
N LEU A 210 3.56 15.11 11.25
CA LEU A 210 2.83 16.01 10.36
C LEU A 210 3.85 16.89 9.62
N PRO A 211 3.94 16.89 8.29
CA PRO A 211 5.02 17.59 7.60
C PRO A 211 4.86 19.11 7.65
N ARG A 212 5.97 19.86 7.60
CA ARG A 212 5.98 21.33 7.79
C ARG A 212 5.03 22.09 6.86
N TRP A 213 4.87 21.63 5.63
CA TRP A 213 3.99 22.26 4.63
C TRP A 213 2.51 22.12 5.00
N ALA A 214 2.10 20.98 5.57
CA ALA A 214 0.73 20.76 6.05
C ALA A 214 0.44 21.56 7.33
N ARG A 215 1.45 21.85 8.15
CA ARG A 215 1.29 22.69 9.37
C ARG A 215 0.98 24.15 9.06
N ALA A 216 1.44 24.66 7.92
CA ALA A 216 1.32 26.06 7.55
C ALA A 216 -0.02 26.38 6.87
N ALA A 217 -0.68 25.36 6.31
CA ALA A 217 -2.00 25.44 5.72
C ALA A 217 -3.07 25.21 6.78
N ASP A 218 -3.44 26.24 7.55
CA ASP A 218 -4.80 26.37 8.12
C ASP A 218 -5.02 25.94 9.59
N GLY A 219 -4.01 25.50 10.34
CA GLY A 219 -4.24 25.05 11.73
C GLY A 219 -5.13 23.80 11.85
N SER A 220 -5.42 23.17 10.72
CA SER A 220 -6.07 21.86 10.57
C SER A 220 -5.03 20.75 10.61
N SER A 221 -5.36 19.60 11.23
CA SER A 221 -4.50 18.42 11.29
C SER A 221 -4.56 17.54 10.02
N ALA A 222 -5.28 17.95 8.98
CA ALA A 222 -5.41 17.18 7.75
C ALA A 222 -4.27 17.45 6.75
N LEU A 223 -3.88 16.44 5.97
CA LEU A 223 -3.06 16.67 4.78
C LEU A 223 -3.92 17.43 3.74
N PRO A 224 -3.43 18.57 3.19
CA PRO A 224 -4.13 19.34 2.17
C PRO A 224 -4.58 18.44 1.00
N VAL A 225 -5.89 18.42 0.75
CA VAL A 225 -6.46 17.90 -0.49
C VAL A 225 -6.40 19.04 -1.50
N PRO A 226 -5.77 18.87 -2.67
CA PRO A 226 -5.89 19.87 -3.73
C PRO A 226 -7.35 20.03 -4.11
N GLY A 227 -7.90 21.24 -3.98
CA GLY A 227 -9.21 21.57 -4.52
C GLY A 227 -9.19 21.61 -6.06
N PRO A 228 -10.34 21.58 -6.72
CA PRO A 228 -10.40 21.91 -8.15
C PRO A 228 -9.81 23.30 -8.38
N ALA A 229 -9.02 23.43 -9.45
CA ALA A 229 -8.43 24.69 -9.88
C ALA A 229 -9.48 25.71 -10.33
#